data_AF-A0A7I0J8A5-F1
#
_entry.id   AF-A0A7I0J8A5-F1
#
_cell.length_a   1.000
_cell.length_b   1.000
_cell.length_c   1.000
_cell.angle_alpha   90.00
_cell.angle_beta   90.00
_cell.angle_gamma   90.00
#
_symmetry.space_group_name_H-M   'P 1'
#
loop_
_entity.id
_entity.type
_entity.pdbx_description
1 polymer ?
#
loop_
_entity_poly.entity_id
_entity_poly.type
_entity_poly.pdbx_seq_one_letter_code
_entity_poly.pdbx_strand_id
1 'polypeptide(L)' 'SAKWLNGLQFTERDEPGFWELRGYHMYGDPWREQRYSSDP' A
#
# COMPACT_ATOMS: atom_id res chain seq x y z
N SER A 1 8.46 -0.01 -4.02
CA SER A 1 9.31 -0.64 -2.99
C SER A 1 9.73 0.40 -1.97
N ALA A 2 9.78 0.03 -0.68
CA ALA A 2 10.29 0.92 0.36
C ALA A 2 11.82 0.91 0.38
N LYS A 3 12.45 2.07 0.57
CA LYS A 3 13.91 2.22 0.59
C LYS A 3 14.32 2.78 1.96
N TRP A 4 15.49 2.35 2.43
CA TRP A 4 16.09 2.78 3.71
C TRP A 4 15.16 2.58 4.91
N LEU A 5 14.72 1.34 5.10
CA LEU A 5 13.88 0.95 6.24
C LEU A 5 14.68 1.02 7.54
N ASN A 6 14.09 1.60 8.59
CA ASN A 6 14.64 1.68 9.94
C ASN A 6 14.07 0.63 10.91
N GLY A 7 12.99 -0.04 10.52
CA GLY A 7 12.31 -1.05 11.31
C GLY A 7 11.18 -1.73 10.53
N LEU A 8 10.66 -2.82 11.09
CA LEU A 8 9.53 -3.58 10.57
C LEU A 8 8.60 -3.90 11.74
N GLN A 9 7.30 -3.72 11.54
CA GLN A 9 6.26 -4.08 12.50
C GLN A 9 5.34 -5.12 11.87
N PHE A 10 5.11 -6.22 12.59
CA PHE A 10 4.14 -7.23 12.20
C PHE A 10 2.77 -6.87 12.75
N THR A 11 1.73 -7.03 11.94
CA THR A 11 0.33 -6.78 12.30
C THR A 11 -0.51 -8.01 11.96
N GLU A 12 -1.58 -8.24 12.74
CA GLU A 12 -2.49 -9.37 12.54
C GLU A 12 -3.49 -9.15 11.39
N ARG A 13 -3.61 -7.90 10.95
CA ARG A 13 -4.54 -7.47 9.89
C ARG A 13 -3.84 -6.46 8.98
N ASP A 14 -4.38 -6.33 7.77
CA ASP A 14 -3.96 -5.32 6.81
C ASP A 14 -4.36 -3.93 7.32
N GLU A 15 -3.35 -3.11 7.60
CA GLU A 15 -3.50 -1.74 8.09
C GLU A 15 -2.95 -0.78 7.02
N PRO A 16 -3.71 0.24 6.59
CA PRO A 16 -3.25 1.17 5.57
C PRO A 16 -2.05 1.99 6.07
N GLY A 17 -1.00 1.99 5.26
CA GLY A 17 0.23 2.74 5.53
C GLY A 17 0.17 4.16 5.00
N PHE A 18 1.35 4.78 4.93
CA PHE A 18 1.48 6.19 4.53
C PHE A 18 0.86 6.49 3.16
N TRP A 19 1.03 5.61 2.18
CA TRP A 19 0.56 5.84 0.82
C TRP A 19 -0.91 5.48 0.65
N GLU A 20 -1.35 4.40 1.30
CA GLU A 20 -2.71 3.89 1.24
C GLU A 20 -3.68 4.88 1.92
N LEU A 21 -3.26 5.46 3.05
CA LEU A 21 -3.97 6.58 3.69
C LEU A 21 -4.06 7.84 2.81
N ARG A 22 -3.21 7.96 1.78
CA ARG A 22 -3.21 9.07 0.81
C ARG A 22 -3.84 8.69 -0.52
N GLY A 23 -4.57 7.58 -0.55
CA GLY A 23 -5.36 7.16 -1.71
C GLY A 23 -4.61 6.26 -2.68
N TYR A 24 -3.44 5.72 -2.33
CA TYR A 24 -2.88 4.58 -3.07
C TYR A 24 -3.69 3.31 -2.80
N HIS A 25 -3.70 2.40 -3.78
CA HIS A 25 -4.40 1.13 -3.65
C HIS A 25 -3.71 0.21 -2.64
N MET A 26 -4.49 -0.50 -1.81
CA MET A 26 -3.98 -1.45 -0.81
C MET A 26 -3.18 -2.61 -1.44
N TYR A 27 -3.60 -3.08 -2.61
CA TYR A 27 -2.95 -4.22 -3.29
C TYR A 27 -1.98 -3.83 -4.40
N GLY A 28 -2.16 -2.67 -5.05
CA GLY A 28 -1.24 -2.21 -6.07
C GLY A 28 -1.08 -3.11 -7.31
N ASP A 29 -2.10 -3.88 -7.72
CA ASP A 29 -1.97 -4.84 -8.85
C ASP A 29 -1.65 -4.09 -10.17
N PRO A 30 -0.45 -4.31 -10.76
CA PRO A 30 -0.05 -3.60 -11.97
C PRO A 30 -0.72 -4.11 -13.25
N TRP A 31 -1.29 -5.32 -13.25
CA TRP A 31 -2.03 -5.86 -14.40
C TRP A 31 -3.48 -5.36 -14.43
N ARG A 32 -3.99 -4.92 -13.28
CA ARG A 32 -5.30 -4.30 -13.13
C ARG A 32 -5.23 -2.78 -13.01
N GLU A 33 -4.05 -2.19 -13.25
CA GLU A 33 -3.80 -0.74 -13.18
C GLU A 33 -4.21 -0.10 -11.82
N GLN A 34 -4.14 -0.86 -10.73
CA GLN A 34 -4.61 -0.44 -9.42
C GLN A 34 -3.59 0.44 -8.70
N ARG A 35 -3.42 1.68 -9.13
CA ARG A 35 -2.48 2.62 -8.50
C ARG A 35 -3.12 3.33 -7.32
N TYR A 36 -4.36 3.76 -7.47
CA TYR A 36 -5.13 4.52 -6.52
C TYR A 36 -6.33 3.72 -6.02
N SER A 37 -6.83 4.06 -4.84
CA SER A 37 -7.99 3.41 -4.23
C SER A 37 -9.30 3.64 -5.01
N SER A 38 -9.31 4.59 -5.93
CA SER A 38 -10.42 4.89 -6.84
C SER A 38 -10.37 4.11 -8.16
N ASP A 39 -9.28 3.38 -8.41
CA ASP A 39 -9.12 2.63 -9.66
C ASP A 39 -10.03 1.38 -9.66
N PRO A 40 -10.57 0.98 -10.82
CA PRO A 40 -11.62 -0.06 -10.94
C PRO A 40 -11.20 -1.49 -10.60
#